data_AF-A0A450W491-F1
#
_entry.id   AF-A0A450W491-F1
#
_cell.length_a   1.000
_cell.length_b   1.000
_cell.length_c   1.000
_cell.angle_alpha   90.00
_cell.angle_beta   90.00
_cell.angle_gamma   90.00
#
_symmetry.space_group_name_H-M   'P 1'
#
loop_
_entity.id
_entity.type
_entity.pdbx_description
1 polymer ?
#
loop_
_entity_poly.entity_id
_entity_poly.type
_entity_poly.pdbx_seq_one_letter_code
_entity_poly.pdbx_strand_id
1 'polypeptide(L)'
;MFMFHQDSRNAFNNKREEEEFRTNYQTLFRLRLPHSDTVHDVMCKLPEKALEHIKCWMLRTLLEKKVLHKQRLMKKWFVLAIDAAGVVSFKKEHCEHCLRQLTVRSFLGQFDKFVFN
;
A
#
# COMPACT_ATOMS: atom_id res chain seq x y z
N MET A 1 -1.85 -3.75 4.25
CA MET A 1 -2.42 -2.53 3.62
C MET A 1 -1.32 -1.93 2.76
N PHE A 2 -1.37 -2.15 1.45
CA PHE A 2 -0.21 -2.19 0.55
C PHE A 2 -0.14 -0.99 -0.43
N MET A 3 -0.73 0.16 -0.09
CA MET A 3 -0.81 1.28 -1.05
C MET A 3 0.28 2.34 -0.85
N PHE A 4 0.97 2.31 0.28
CA PHE A 4 2.18 3.09 0.50
C PHE A 4 3.13 2.16 1.23
N HIS A 5 4.37 2.00 0.76
CA HIS A 5 5.46 1.35 1.49
C HIS A 5 5.74 2.12 2.78
N GLN A 6 4.83 2.00 3.75
CA GLN A 6 4.97 2.53 5.09
C GLN A 6 5.22 1.32 5.97
N ASP A 7 6.41 1.27 6.54
CA ASP A 7 6.95 0.11 7.25
C ASP A 7 6.04 -0.33 8.41
N SER A 8 5.25 0.59 8.97
CA SER A 8 4.27 0.27 10.00
C SER A 8 3.09 1.24 10.03
N ARG A 9 1.99 0.79 10.66
CA ARG A 9 0.84 1.66 11.00
C ARG A 9 1.28 2.86 11.84
N ASN A 10 2.24 2.67 12.73
CA ASN A 10 2.75 3.72 13.61
C ASN A 10 3.51 4.78 12.82
N ALA A 11 4.33 4.36 11.85
CA ALA A 11 5.03 5.29 10.95
C ALA A 11 4.04 6.14 10.13
N PHE A 12 2.93 5.55 9.69
CA PHE A 12 1.87 6.31 9.00
C PHE A 12 1.17 7.31 9.93
N ASN A 13 0.91 6.94 11.20
CA ASN A 13 0.33 7.87 12.17
C ASN A 13 1.24 9.07 12.44
N ASN A 14 2.57 8.89 12.43
CA ASN A 14 3.51 10.00 12.56
C ASN A 14 3.41 10.97 11.36
N LYS A 15 3.35 10.46 10.13
CA LYS A 15 3.17 11.29 8.92
C LYS A 15 1.83 12.02 8.88
N ARG A 16 0.82 11.48 9.54
CA ARG A 16 -0.49 12.15 9.68
C ARG A 16 -0.39 13.45 10.50
N GLU A 17 0.62 13.62 11.33
CA GLU A 17 0.81 14.87 12.08
C GLU A 17 1.46 15.97 11.22
N GLU A 18 1.97 15.64 10.03
CA GLU A 18 2.44 16.63 9.06
C GLU A 18 1.26 17.47 8.53
N GLU A 19 1.39 18.79 8.65
CA GLU A 19 0.34 19.74 8.27
C GLU A 19 -0.01 19.65 6.78
N GLU A 20 1.01 19.53 5.92
CA GLU A 20 0.82 19.37 4.48
C GLU A 20 -0.01 18.13 4.15
N PHE A 21 0.27 17.01 4.81
CA PHE A 21 -0.45 15.76 4.58
C PHE A 21 -1.92 15.87 4.99
N ARG A 22 -2.20 16.44 6.17
CA ARG A 22 -3.57 16.71 6.63
C ARG A 22 -4.33 17.64 5.70
N THR A 23 -3.70 18.74 5.29
CA THR A 23 -4.31 19.75 4.42
C THR A 23 -4.62 19.19 3.05
N ASN A 24 -3.70 18.40 2.50
CA ASN A 24 -3.92 17.68 1.24
C ASN A 24 -5.08 16.68 1.37
N TYR A 25 -5.11 15.87 2.43
CA TYR A 25 -6.20 14.91 2.65
C TYR A 25 -7.56 15.60 2.78
N GLN A 26 -7.65 16.66 3.58
CA GLN A 26 -8.88 17.42 3.77
C GLN A 26 -9.33 18.10 2.46
N THR A 27 -8.41 18.64 1.67
CA THR A 27 -8.70 19.26 0.37
C THR A 27 -9.19 18.22 -0.66
N LEU A 28 -8.56 17.04 -0.68
CA LEU A 28 -8.88 15.98 -1.62
C LEU A 28 -10.22 15.32 -1.27
N PHE A 29 -10.39 14.85 -0.04
CA PHE A 29 -11.53 14.02 0.33
C PHE A 29 -12.64 14.78 1.07
N ARG A 30 -12.39 16.02 1.52
CA ARG A 30 -13.32 16.80 2.36
C ARG A 30 -13.70 16.09 3.67
N LEU A 31 -12.80 15.25 4.16
CA LEU A 31 -12.99 14.44 5.35
C LEU A 31 -11.83 14.65 6.31
N ARG A 32 -12.11 14.56 7.61
CA ARG A 32 -11.08 14.55 8.64
C ARG A 32 -10.24 13.29 8.50
N LEU A 33 -8.92 13.44 8.41
CA LEU A 33 -7.99 12.32 8.30
C LEU A 33 -8.13 11.37 9.51
N PRO A 34 -8.61 10.12 9.33
CA PRO A 34 -8.80 9.17 10.44
C PRO A 34 -7.47 8.63 10.99
N HIS A 35 -7.52 8.04 12.18
CA HIS A 35 -6.40 7.28 12.74
C HIS A 35 -6.26 5.92 12.03
N SER A 36 -5.02 5.45 11.82
CA SER A 36 -4.78 4.22 11.05
C SER A 36 -5.42 2.98 11.69
N ASP A 37 -5.49 2.93 13.02
CA ASP A 37 -6.14 1.81 13.73
C ASP A 37 -7.66 1.79 13.51
N THR A 38 -8.30 2.96 13.51
CA THR A 38 -9.73 3.06 13.18
C THR A 38 -9.99 2.63 11.74
N VAL A 39 -9.12 3.02 10.81
CA VAL A 39 -9.23 2.57 9.41
C VAL A 39 -9.09 1.06 9.34
N HIS A 40 -8.11 0.48 10.04
CA HIS A 40 -7.90 -0.96 10.05
C HIS A 40 -9.13 -1.72 10.56
N ASP A 41 -9.69 -1.31 11.70
CA ASP A 41 -10.85 -1.97 12.30
C ASP A 41 -12.09 -1.93 11.40
N VAL A 42 -12.29 -0.81 10.69
CA VAL A 42 -13.38 -0.68 9.72
C VAL A 42 -13.13 -1.57 8.50
N MET A 43 -11.92 -1.53 7.93
CA MET A 43 -11.58 -2.30 6.73
C MET A 43 -11.68 -3.81 6.98
N CYS A 44 -11.32 -4.29 8.17
CA CYS A 44 -11.46 -5.70 8.57
C CYS A 44 -12.92 -6.16 8.73
N LYS A 45 -13.86 -5.24 8.94
CA LYS A 45 -15.29 -5.54 9.11
C LYS A 45 -16.09 -5.39 7.80
N LEU A 46 -15.52 -4.77 6.78
CA LEU A 46 -16.23 -4.51 5.52
C LEU A 46 -16.23 -5.76 4.61
N PRO A 47 -17.34 -6.02 3.89
CA PRO A 47 -17.36 -7.06 2.88
C PRO A 47 -16.47 -6.67 1.69
N GLU A 48 -15.94 -7.66 0.97
CA GLU A 48 -15.00 -7.48 -0.15
C GLU A 48 -15.53 -6.49 -1.20
N LYS A 49 -16.81 -6.60 -1.56
CA LYS A 49 -17.48 -5.69 -2.51
C LYS A 49 -17.44 -4.22 -2.07
N ALA A 50 -17.54 -3.95 -0.76
CA ALA A 50 -17.42 -2.58 -0.25
C ALA A 50 -15.98 -2.07 -0.34
N LEU A 51 -15.00 -2.93 -0.07
CA LEU A 51 -13.58 -2.58 -0.22
C LEU A 51 -13.23 -2.23 -1.68
N GLU A 52 -13.80 -2.94 -2.65
CA GLU A 52 -13.66 -2.60 -4.07
C GLU A 52 -14.24 -1.23 -4.41
N HIS A 53 -15.46 -0.95 -3.95
CA HIS A 53 -16.07 0.36 -4.16
C HIS A 53 -15.25 1.50 -3.54
N ILE A 54 -14.69 1.30 -2.35
CA ILE A 54 -13.83 2.31 -1.70
C ILE A 54 -12.57 2.55 -2.53
N LYS A 55 -11.88 1.50 -3.00
CA LYS A 55 -10.70 1.65 -3.87
C LYS A 55 -11.03 2.43 -5.15
N CYS A 56 -12.12 2.06 -5.83
CA CYS A 56 -12.59 2.75 -7.03
C CYS A 56 -12.91 4.23 -6.75
N TRP A 57 -13.61 4.52 -5.65
CA TRP A 57 -13.95 5.89 -5.25
C TRP A 57 -12.71 6.74 -4.96
N MET A 58 -11.72 6.18 -4.26
CA MET A 58 -10.45 6.89 -3.98
C MET A 58 -9.71 7.22 -5.27
N LEU A 59 -9.53 6.26 -6.18
CA LEU A 59 -8.87 6.48 -7.47
C LEU A 59 -9.63 7.50 -8.34
N ARG A 60 -10.95 7.37 -8.40
CA ARG A 60 -11.81 8.31 -9.12
C ARG A 60 -11.65 9.73 -8.61
N THR A 61 -11.62 9.93 -7.29
CA THR A 61 -11.42 11.25 -6.67
C THR A 61 -10.08 11.86 -7.09
N LEU A 62 -9.00 11.07 -7.12
CA LEU A 62 -7.67 11.54 -7.54
C LEU A 62 -7.63 11.93 -9.02
N LEU A 63 -8.31 11.18 -9.88
CA LEU A 63 -8.40 11.44 -11.32
C LEU A 63 -9.25 12.68 -11.62
N GLU A 64 -10.44 12.78 -11.01
CA GLU A 64 -11.36 13.93 -11.19
C GLU A 64 -10.70 15.24 -10.74
N LYS A 65 -9.96 15.21 -9.62
CA LYS A 65 -9.22 16.38 -9.11
C LYS A 65 -7.89 16.62 -9.82
N LYS A 66 -7.58 15.84 -10.86
CA LYS A 66 -6.36 15.95 -11.66
C LYS A 66 -5.05 15.86 -10.86
N VAL A 67 -5.07 15.19 -9.70
CA VAL A 67 -3.92 15.09 -8.79
C VAL A 67 -2.73 14.43 -9.49
N LEU A 68 -3.02 13.37 -10.26
CA LEU A 68 -2.01 12.58 -10.95
C LEU A 68 -1.61 13.15 -12.32
N HIS A 69 -2.21 14.26 -12.78
CA HIS A 69 -1.94 14.79 -14.12
C HIS A 69 -0.49 15.24 -14.31
N LYS A 70 0.16 15.71 -13.23
CA LYS A 70 1.59 16.07 -13.24
C LYS A 70 2.50 14.86 -13.41
N GLN A 71 2.03 13.66 -13.08
CA GLN A 71 2.78 12.41 -13.13
C GLN A 71 2.55 11.63 -14.43
N ARG A 72 2.01 12.27 -15.48
CA ARG A 72 1.79 11.65 -16.78
C ARG A 72 3.09 11.48 -17.54
N LEU A 73 3.35 10.28 -18.03
CA LEU A 73 4.44 10.01 -18.97
C LEU A 73 4.20 10.78 -20.28
N MET A 74 5.20 11.55 -20.68
CA MET A 74 5.12 12.44 -21.86
C MET A 74 3.89 13.35 -21.86
N LYS A 75 3.36 13.70 -20.67
CA LYS A 75 2.11 14.47 -20.47
C LYS A 75 0.85 13.82 -21.06
N LYS A 76 0.93 12.59 -21.57
CA LYS A 76 -0.14 11.91 -22.31
C LYS A 76 -0.71 10.72 -21.55
N TRP A 77 0.14 9.87 -20.98
CA TRP A 77 -0.26 8.57 -20.44
C TRP A 77 -0.14 8.52 -18.92
N PHE A 78 -1.10 7.89 -18.26
CA PHE A 78 -0.92 7.47 -16.87
C PHE A 78 -0.13 6.17 -16.86
N VAL A 79 0.90 6.10 -16.00
CA VAL A 79 1.69 4.88 -15.82
C VAL A 79 1.07 4.09 -14.66
N LEU A 80 0.77 2.83 -14.92
CA LEU A 80 0.28 1.89 -13.91
C LEU A 80 1.36 0.83 -13.68
N ALA A 81 1.92 0.80 -12.47
CA ALA A 81 2.77 -0.29 -12.01
C ALA A 81 1.90 -1.28 -11.22
N ILE A 82 1.85 -2.53 -11.68
CA ILE A 82 1.14 -3.62 -11.01
C ILE A 82 2.20 -4.55 -10.46
N ASP A 83 2.37 -4.54 -9.14
CA ASP A 83 3.15 -5.57 -8.44
C ASP A 83 2.21 -6.71 -8.05
N ALA A 84 2.51 -7.92 -8.52
CA ALA A 84 1.77 -9.14 -8.20
C ALA A 84 2.34 -9.86 -6.97
N ALA A 85 3.40 -9.34 -6.35
CA ALA A 85 3.94 -9.89 -5.12
C ALA A 85 2.89 -9.83 -3.99
N GLY A 86 2.68 -10.95 -3.31
CA GLY A 86 1.77 -11.04 -2.15
C GLY A 86 0.27 -11.15 -2.50
N VAL A 87 -0.10 -11.34 -3.77
CA VAL A 87 -1.50 -11.62 -4.17
C VAL A 87 -2.01 -12.95 -3.59
N VAL A 88 -1.09 -13.89 -3.35
CA VAL A 88 -1.39 -15.17 -2.71
C VAL A 88 -0.50 -15.35 -1.49
N SER A 89 -1.12 -15.68 -0.35
CA SER A 89 -0.43 -16.08 0.86
C SER A 89 -1.04 -17.39 1.34
N PHE A 90 -0.19 -18.39 1.54
CA PHE A 90 -0.61 -19.71 1.97
C PHE A 90 -0.03 -19.98 3.36
N LYS A 91 -0.86 -20.50 4.28
CA LYS A 91 -0.38 -20.95 5.60
C LYS A 91 0.43 -22.25 5.52
N LYS A 92 0.32 -22.97 4.41
CA LYS A 92 1.04 -24.21 4.09
C LYS A 92 1.85 -24.02 2.82
N GLU A 93 2.91 -24.80 2.68
CA GLU A 93 3.70 -24.80 1.44
C GLU A 93 2.79 -25.18 0.27
N HIS A 94 2.77 -24.32 -0.75
CA HIS A 94 1.98 -24.53 -1.95
C HIS A 94 2.74 -25.41 -2.96
N CYS A 95 4.04 -25.15 -3.16
CA CYS A 95 4.97 -26.03 -3.90
C CYS A 95 6.44 -25.69 -3.59
N GLU A 96 7.36 -26.55 -4.02
CA GLU A 96 8.82 -26.42 -3.78
C GLU A 96 9.45 -25.16 -4.41
N HIS A 97 8.82 -24.59 -5.43
CA HIS A 97 9.28 -23.40 -6.15
C HIS A 97 8.74 -22.09 -5.56
N CYS A 98 7.87 -22.15 -4.55
CA CYS A 98 7.36 -20.94 -3.91
C CYS A 98 8.44 -20.22 -3.11
N LEU A 99 8.53 -18.90 -3.28
CA LEU A 99 9.39 -18.06 -2.46
C LEU A 99 8.91 -18.10 -1.00
N ARG A 100 9.81 -18.49 -0.10
CA ARG A 100 9.54 -18.59 1.33
C ARG A 100 10.06 -17.35 2.06
N GLN A 101 9.20 -16.70 2.82
CA GLN A 101 9.62 -15.63 3.72
C GLN A 101 10.15 -16.26 5.02
N LEU A 102 11.46 -16.46 5.10
CA LEU A 102 12.12 -16.89 6.33
C LEU A 102 12.29 -15.68 7.24
N THR A 103 11.47 -15.55 8.29
CA THR A 103 11.73 -14.59 9.36
C THR A 103 12.94 -15.07 10.17
N VAL A 104 14.14 -14.64 9.77
CA VAL A 104 15.34 -14.78 10.61
C VAL A 104 15.26 -13.77 11.76
N ARG A 105 14.54 -14.14 12.83
CA ARG A 105 14.83 -13.56 14.15
C ARG A 105 16.05 -14.30 14.69
N SER A 106 17.14 -13.54 14.86
CA SER A 106 18.44 -13.94 15.41
C SER A 106 19.12 -15.12 14.71
N PHE A 107 20.01 -14.84 13.75
CA PHE A 107 21.38 -15.37 13.76
C PHE A 107 22.21 -14.52 12.80
N LEU A 108 23.18 -13.81 13.36
CA LEU A 108 24.25 -13.15 12.61
C LEU A 108 25.03 -14.23 11.83
N GLY A 109 25.18 -14.04 10.52
CA GLY A 109 26.24 -14.65 9.73
C GLY A 109 25.86 -15.87 8.89
N GLN A 110 25.44 -15.65 7.65
CA GLN A 110 26.15 -16.14 6.45
C GLN A 110 25.47 -15.53 5.21
N PHE A 111 26.12 -14.53 4.61
CA PHE A 111 25.80 -14.08 3.26
C PHE A 111 26.45 -15.06 2.30
N ASP A 112 25.70 -16.07 1.85
CA ASP A 112 26.12 -16.86 0.69
C ASP A 112 25.83 -16.06 -0.58
N LYS A 113 26.94 -15.72 -1.25
CA LYS A 113 27.00 -15.05 -2.54
C LYS A 113 26.27 -15.91 -3.58
N PHE A 114 25.18 -15.40 -4.13
CA PHE A 114 24.67 -15.91 -5.41
C PHE A 114 25.49 -15.28 -6.54
N VAL A 115 26.40 -16.08 -7.09
CA VAL A 115 27.05 -15.83 -8.39
C VAL A 115 26.06 -16.29 -9.47
N PHE A 116 25.66 -15.38 -10.34
CA PHE A 116 24.98 -15.73 -11.58
C PHE A 116 26.02 -16.25 -12.58
N ASN A 117 25.85 -17.49 -13.03
CA ASN A 117 26.38 -17.99 -14.29
C ASN A 117 25.23 -18.13 -15.27
#